data_AF-K2CXQ7-F1
#
_entry.id   AF-K2CXQ7-F1
#
_cell.length_a   1.000
_cell.length_b   1.000
_cell.length_c   1.000
_cell.angle_alpha   90.00
_cell.angle_beta   90.00
_cell.angle_gamma   90.00
#
_symmetry.space_group_name_H-M   'P 1'
#
loop_
_entity.id
_entity.type
_entity.pdbx_description
1 polymer ?
#
loop_
_entity_poly.entity_id
_entity_poly.type
_entity_poly.pdbx_seq_one_letter_code
_entity_poly.pdbx_strand_id
1 'polypeptide(L)'
;MIKEFALKIDQGGQPQTIVPPKGVPNPQTELATFLTGQNIIQVAITLIIIIATLAALAVIIFAGIRWIASGGDKEKLQGARNMITYALVGLVVVFLSYFIINTIGNFFGVKLLGS
;
A
#
# COMPACT_ATOMS: atom_id res chain seq x y z
N MET A 1 -53.41 -12.13 -20.68
CA MET A 1 -52.60 -12.32 -21.91
C MET A 1 -51.51 -11.23 -21.98
N ILE A 2 -50.64 -11.10 -20.96
CA ILE A 2 -49.58 -10.05 -20.90
C ILE A 2 -48.35 -10.56 -20.10
N LYS A 3 -47.84 -11.76 -20.39
CA LYS A 3 -46.63 -12.32 -19.73
C LYS A 3 -45.43 -12.51 -20.67
N GLU A 4 -45.53 -12.03 -21.91
CA GLU A 4 -44.57 -12.32 -22.99
C GLU A 4 -43.61 -11.17 -23.34
N PHE A 5 -43.69 -10.01 -22.67
CA PHE A 5 -42.76 -8.88 -22.92
C PHE A 5 -41.45 -8.94 -22.11
N ALA A 6 -41.19 -10.01 -21.38
CA ALA A 6 -39.85 -10.23 -20.82
C ALA A 6 -38.95 -10.69 -21.96
N LEU A 7 -38.13 -9.77 -22.48
CA LEU A 7 -37.04 -10.01 -23.43
C LEU A 7 -36.23 -11.24 -23.02
N LYS A 8 -36.62 -12.42 -23.53
CA LYS A 8 -35.75 -13.58 -23.59
C LYS A 8 -34.79 -13.31 -24.73
N ILE A 9 -33.59 -12.87 -24.39
CA ILE A 9 -32.46 -13.00 -25.31
C ILE A 9 -32.30 -14.49 -25.61
N ASP A 10 -32.77 -14.89 -26.78
CA ASP A 10 -32.66 -16.25 -27.31
C ASP A 10 -31.20 -16.55 -27.60
N GLN A 11 -30.52 -17.18 -26.64
CA GLN A 11 -29.40 -18.08 -26.88
C GLN A 11 -29.45 -19.25 -25.89
N GLY A 12 -30.37 -20.20 -26.14
CA GLY A 12 -30.21 -21.58 -25.64
C GLY A 12 -30.56 -21.85 -24.17
N GLY A 13 -31.37 -21.01 -23.52
CA GLY A 13 -32.03 -21.40 -22.26
C GLY A 13 -31.14 -21.61 -21.04
N GLN A 14 -29.88 -21.16 -21.05
CA GLN A 14 -29.06 -21.03 -19.85
C GLN A 14 -28.86 -19.55 -19.55
N PRO A 15 -29.10 -19.08 -18.31
CA PRO A 15 -28.80 -17.71 -17.91
C PRO A 15 -27.30 -17.51 -18.05
N GLN A 16 -26.87 -16.83 -19.11
CA GLN A 16 -25.48 -16.44 -19.24
C GLN A 16 -25.17 -15.44 -18.14
N THR A 17 -24.32 -15.84 -17.20
CA THR A 17 -23.71 -14.86 -16.30
C THR A 17 -22.71 -14.10 -17.18
N ILE A 18 -23.13 -12.94 -17.69
CA ILE A 18 -22.22 -12.01 -18.38
C ILE A 18 -21.16 -11.62 -17.35
N VAL A 19 -20.05 -12.34 -17.33
CA VAL A 19 -18.91 -11.94 -16.51
C VAL A 19 -18.40 -10.64 -17.13
N PRO A 20 -18.35 -9.54 -16.38
CA PRO A 20 -17.87 -8.29 -16.91
C PRO A 20 -16.46 -8.47 -17.50
N PRO A 21 -16.14 -7.85 -18.64
CA PRO A 21 -14.78 -7.78 -19.12
C PRO A 21 -13.88 -7.23 -18.00
N LYS A 22 -12.66 -7.77 -17.89
CA LYS A 22 -11.65 -7.27 -16.95
C LYS A 22 -11.50 -5.75 -17.15
N GLY A 23 -11.79 -4.97 -16.09
CA GLY A 23 -11.69 -3.50 -16.11
C GLY A 23 -12.99 -2.75 -15.81
N VAL A 24 -14.16 -3.41 -15.74
CA VAL A 24 -15.39 -2.80 -15.21
C VAL A 24 -15.43 -3.01 -13.69
N PRO A 25 -15.39 -1.94 -12.86
CA PRO A 25 -15.54 -2.06 -11.41
C PRO A 25 -16.89 -2.68 -11.08
N ASN A 26 -16.89 -3.86 -10.47
CA ASN A 26 -18.09 -4.54 -9.99
C ASN A 26 -18.06 -4.65 -8.46
N PRO A 27 -19.16 -4.27 -7.78
CA PRO A 27 -19.19 -4.20 -6.32
C PRO A 27 -18.99 -5.56 -5.64
N GLN A 28 -19.23 -6.68 -6.32
CA GLN A 28 -18.93 -8.02 -5.78
C GLN A 28 -17.44 -8.36 -5.80
N THR A 29 -16.65 -7.85 -6.76
CA THR A 29 -15.20 -8.12 -6.78
C THR A 29 -14.46 -7.19 -5.86
N GLU A 30 -14.90 -5.96 -5.64
CA GLU A 30 -14.26 -5.03 -4.69
C GLU A 30 -14.15 -5.66 -3.30
N LEU A 31 -15.22 -6.31 -2.83
CA LEU A 31 -15.32 -6.93 -1.52
C LEU A 31 -14.46 -8.22 -1.42
N ALA A 32 -14.42 -9.02 -2.50
CA ALA A 32 -13.58 -10.21 -2.60
C ALA A 32 -12.09 -9.89 -2.87
N THR A 33 -11.81 -8.72 -3.43
CA THR A 33 -10.45 -8.20 -3.67
C THR A 33 -9.76 -7.97 -2.34
N PHE A 34 -10.42 -7.43 -1.33
CA PHE A 34 -9.80 -7.25 -0.01
C PHE A 34 -9.36 -8.56 0.69
N LEU A 35 -9.94 -9.71 0.32
CA LEU A 35 -9.61 -11.02 0.91
C LEU A 35 -8.65 -11.87 0.06
N THR A 36 -8.33 -11.45 -1.17
CA THR A 36 -7.33 -12.16 -1.98
C THR A 36 -5.93 -11.88 -1.41
N GLY A 37 -5.10 -12.93 -1.28
CA GLY A 37 -3.78 -12.84 -0.63
C GLY A 37 -2.87 -11.73 -1.18
N GLN A 38 -3.00 -11.42 -2.47
CA GLN A 38 -2.27 -10.33 -3.13
C GLN A 38 -2.62 -8.93 -2.58
N ASN A 39 -3.88 -8.70 -2.22
CA ASN A 39 -4.35 -7.40 -1.73
C ASN A 39 -4.08 -7.21 -0.24
N ILE A 40 -4.05 -8.29 0.54
CA ILE A 40 -3.65 -8.24 1.96
C ILE A 40 -2.21 -7.72 2.09
N ILE A 41 -1.33 -8.19 1.20
CA ILE A 41 0.07 -7.75 1.16
C ILE A 41 0.16 -6.26 0.78
N GLN A 42 -0.61 -5.81 -0.21
CA GLN A 42 -0.63 -4.41 -0.63
C GLN A 42 -1.15 -3.49 0.49
N VAL A 43 -2.23 -3.87 1.17
CA VAL A 43 -2.78 -3.12 2.31
C VAL A 43 -1.77 -3.08 3.46
N ALA A 44 -1.13 -4.22 3.78
CA ALA A 44 -0.12 -4.30 4.82
C ALA A 44 1.08 -3.38 4.53
N ILE A 45 1.62 -3.43 3.31
CA ILE A 45 2.73 -2.56 2.88
C ILE A 45 2.32 -1.09 3.01
N THR A 46 1.14 -0.72 2.52
CA THR A 46 0.65 0.66 2.58
C THR A 46 0.52 1.15 4.04
N LEU A 47 -0.04 0.33 4.92
CA LEU A 47 -0.15 0.66 6.35
C LEU A 47 1.22 0.81 7.01
N ILE A 48 2.16 -0.11 6.74
CA ILE A 48 3.51 -0.05 7.29
C ILE A 48 4.22 1.22 6.84
N ILE A 49 4.11 1.60 5.56
CA ILE A 49 4.74 2.83 5.05
C ILE A 49 4.19 4.07 5.75
N ILE A 50 2.86 4.16 5.94
CA ILE A 50 2.22 5.28 6.64
C ILE A 50 2.73 5.36 8.09
N ILE A 51 2.70 4.25 8.81
CA ILE A 51 3.14 4.19 10.21
C ILE A 51 4.64 4.52 10.32
N ALA A 52 5.48 3.95 9.45
CA ALA A 52 6.92 4.20 9.44
C ALA A 52 7.24 5.67 9.16
N THR A 53 6.52 6.30 8.23
CA THR A 53 6.72 7.72 7.89
C THR A 53 6.34 8.62 9.06
N LEU A 54 5.20 8.37 9.71
CA LEU A 54 4.78 9.11 10.90
C LEU A 54 5.74 8.91 12.07
N ALA A 55 6.18 7.67 12.30
CA ALA A 55 7.15 7.36 13.34
C ALA A 55 8.51 8.05 13.09
N ALA A 56 9.01 8.02 11.85
CA ALA A 56 10.23 8.71 11.48
C ALA A 56 10.12 10.23 11.73
N LEU A 57 8.99 10.83 11.39
CA LEU A 57 8.74 12.25 11.66
C LEU A 57 8.78 12.56 13.16
N ALA A 58 8.10 11.74 13.98
CA ALA A 58 8.07 11.89 15.43
C ALA A 58 9.48 11.75 16.05
N VAL A 59 10.26 10.77 15.59
CA VAL A 59 11.64 10.55 16.03
C VAL A 59 12.54 11.73 15.67
N ILE A 60 12.41 12.28 14.45
CA ILE A 60 13.20 13.45 14.03
C ILE A 60 12.89 14.67 14.91
N ILE A 61 11.61 14.92 15.20
CA ILE A 61 11.20 16.03 16.09
C ILE A 61 11.79 15.83 17.49
N PHE A 62 11.64 14.63 18.06
CA PHE A 62 12.17 14.32 19.38
C PHE A 62 13.71 14.42 19.44
N ALA A 63 14.39 13.92 18.42
CA ALA A 63 15.84 14.01 18.30
C ALA A 63 16.31 15.46 18.15
N GLY A 64 15.56 16.29 17.42
CA GLY A 64 15.82 17.73 17.26
C GLY A 64 15.72 18.48 18.59
N ILE A 65 14.65 18.22 19.37
CA ILE A 65 14.50 18.81 20.71
C ILE A 65 15.65 18.38 21.62
N ARG A 66 16.02 17.10 21.60
CA ARG A 66 17.15 16.57 22.37
C ARG A 66 18.49 17.16 21.93
N TRP A 67 18.66 17.45 20.65
CA TRP A 67 19.85 18.09 20.10
C TRP A 67 20.00 19.51 20.63
N ILE A 68 18.91 20.30 20.68
CA ILE A 68 18.92 21.65 21.25
C ILE A 68 19.11 21.62 22.77
N ALA A 69 18.43 20.69 23.47
CA ALA A 69 18.52 20.52 24.91
C ALA A 69 19.87 19.97 25.40
N SER A 70 20.75 19.52 24.50
CA SER A 70 22.05 18.96 24.87
C SER A 70 23.02 20.00 25.42
N GLY A 71 22.80 21.30 25.17
CA GLY A 71 23.55 22.39 25.82
C GLY A 71 25.08 22.37 25.60
N GLY A 72 25.58 21.65 24.59
CA GLY A 72 27.01 21.49 24.31
C GLY A 72 27.65 20.22 24.89
N ASP A 73 26.90 19.40 25.61
CA ASP A 73 27.34 18.07 26.06
C ASP A 73 27.53 17.14 24.85
N LYS A 74 28.78 16.71 24.62
CA LYS A 74 29.15 15.91 23.45
C LYS A 74 28.43 14.56 23.38
N GLU A 75 28.15 13.94 24.52
CA GLU A 75 27.51 12.64 24.57
C GLU A 75 26.04 12.74 24.15
N LYS A 76 25.33 13.74 24.67
CA LYS A 76 23.94 14.03 24.30
C LYS A 76 23.82 14.47 22.84
N LEU A 77 24.79 15.27 22.36
CA LEU A 77 24.87 15.71 20.97
C LEU A 77 25.03 14.51 20.01
N GLN A 78 25.95 13.59 20.35
CA GLN A 78 26.21 12.40 19.56
C GLN A 78 24.98 11.48 19.52
N GLY A 79 24.33 11.28 20.66
CA GLY A 79 23.10 10.48 20.74
C GLY A 79 21.97 11.04 19.86
N ALA A 80 21.76 12.37 19.88
CA ALA A 80 20.75 13.02 19.05
C ALA A 80 21.07 12.90 17.54
N ARG A 81 22.33 13.07 17.14
CA ARG A 81 22.77 12.90 15.75
C ARG A 81 22.55 11.49 15.26
N ASN A 82 22.95 10.49 16.05
CA ASN A 82 22.75 9.08 15.69
C ASN A 82 21.25 8.78 15.52
N MET A 83 20.39 9.32 16.39
CA MET A 83 18.93 9.15 16.30
C MET A 83 18.36 9.73 15.00
N ILE A 84 18.82 10.91 14.58
CA ILE A 84 18.44 11.51 13.28
C ILE A 84 18.92 10.63 12.13
N THR A 85 20.16 10.16 12.17
CA THR A 85 20.72 9.27 11.12
C THR A 85 19.89 7.99 11.00
N TYR A 86 19.55 7.33 12.11
CA TYR A 86 18.73 6.12 12.07
C TYR A 86 17.32 6.38 11.52
N ALA A 87 16.69 7.51 11.87
CA ALA A 87 15.39 7.89 11.33
C ALA A 87 15.45 8.11 9.81
N LEU A 88 16.49 8.79 9.32
CA LEU A 88 16.70 9.00 7.88
C LEU A 88 16.99 7.70 7.15
N VAL A 89 17.84 6.83 7.70
CA VAL A 89 18.13 5.51 7.11
C VAL A 89 16.87 4.66 7.04
N GLY A 90 16.04 4.63 8.09
CA GLY A 90 14.76 3.93 8.08
C GLY A 90 13.84 4.44 6.98
N LEU A 91 13.73 5.76 6.80
CA LEU A 91 12.92 6.36 5.74
C LEU A 91 13.45 5.99 4.33
N VAL A 92 14.76 6.03 4.14
CA VAL A 92 15.40 5.63 2.88
C VAL A 92 15.13 4.15 2.57
N VAL A 93 15.23 3.26 3.56
CA VAL A 93 14.93 1.83 3.39
C VAL A 93 13.49 1.59 2.95
N VAL A 94 12.53 2.34 3.48
CA VAL A 94 11.12 2.26 3.06
C VAL A 94 10.96 2.65 1.59
N PHE A 95 11.60 3.74 1.15
CA PHE A 95 11.59 4.14 -0.27
C PHE A 95 12.26 3.10 -1.18
N LEU A 96 13.40 2.55 -0.76
CA LEU A 96 14.11 1.51 -1.51
C LEU A 96 13.26 0.23 -1.62
N SER A 97 12.56 -0.16 -0.57
CA SER A 97 11.66 -1.31 -0.58
C SER A 97 10.60 -1.17 -1.69
N TYR A 98 9.94 -0.02 -1.77
CA TYR A 98 8.96 0.26 -2.82
C TYR A 98 9.58 0.16 -4.23
N PHE A 99 10.76 0.76 -4.42
CA PHE A 99 11.47 0.73 -5.69
C PHE A 99 11.84 -0.71 -6.12
N ILE A 100 12.35 -1.52 -5.19
CA ILE A 100 12.75 -2.90 -5.45
C ILE A 100 11.54 -3.75 -5.84
N ILE A 101 10.44 -3.67 -5.08
CA ILE A 101 9.24 -4.47 -5.36
C ILE A 101 8.64 -4.10 -6.72
N ASN A 102 8.60 -2.81 -7.06
CA ASN A 102 8.12 -2.35 -8.37
C ASN A 102 9.03 -2.85 -9.51
N THR A 103 10.36 -2.80 -9.32
CA THR A 103 11.33 -3.29 -10.31
C THR A 103 11.18 -4.79 -10.55
N ILE A 104 11.04 -5.56 -9.47
CA ILE A 104 10.81 -7.01 -9.53
C ILE A 104 9.48 -7.30 -10.23
N GLY A 105 8.39 -6.63 -9.85
CA GLY A 105 7.08 -6.79 -10.49
C GLY A 105 7.14 -6.56 -12.01
N ASN A 106 7.79 -5.48 -12.43
CA ASN A 106 7.97 -5.16 -13.85
C ASN A 106 8.82 -6.22 -14.58
N PHE A 107 9.85 -6.76 -13.93
CA PHE A 107 10.69 -7.81 -14.50
C PHE A 107 9.92 -9.11 -14.74
N PHE A 108 9.01 -9.46 -13.83
CA PHE A 108 8.16 -10.65 -13.95
C PHE A 108 6.85 -10.40 -14.73
N GLY A 109 6.62 -9.18 -15.23
CA GLY A 109 5.41 -8.81 -15.96
C GLY A 109 4.14 -8.79 -15.10
N VAL A 110 4.29 -8.70 -13.77
CA VAL A 110 3.18 -8.69 -12.80
C VAL A 110 3.19 -7.40 -12.00
N LYS A 111 2.05 -6.71 -11.97
CA LYS A 111 1.90 -5.49 -11.17
C LYS A 111 1.68 -5.86 -9.71
N LEU A 112 2.77 -5.79 -8.92
CA LEU A 112 2.78 -6.17 -7.50
C LEU A 112 2.37 -5.03 -6.56
N LEU A 113 2.51 -3.79 -7.01
CA LEU A 113 2.20 -2.58 -6.25
C LEU A 113 1.30 -1.68 -7.09
N GLY A 114 0.05 -1.50 -6.64
CA GLY A 114 -0.98 -0.72 -7.35
C GLY A 114 -1.72 -1.56 -8.39
N SER A 115 -3.05 -1.50 -8.37
CA SER A 115 -3.96 -2.10 -9.36
C SER A 115 -3.72 -1.53 -10.75
#